data_AF-A0AAW1VJE3-F1
#
_entry.id   AF-A0AAW1VJE3-F1
#
_cell.length_a   1.000
_cell.length_b   1.000
_cell.length_c   1.000
_cell.angle_alpha   90.00
_cell.angle_beta   90.00
_cell.angle_gamma   90.00
#
_symmetry.space_group_name_H-M   'P 1'
#
loop_
_entity.id
_entity.type
_entity.pdbx_description
1 polymer ?
#
loop_
_entity_poly.entity_id
_entity_poly.type
_entity_poly.pdbx_seq_one_letter_code
_entity_poly.pdbx_strand_id
1 'polypeptide(L)'
;MAFSSLYEEKSPFTRDYNAIKATLQNIDDYDKTCLETALHGVNQMVLGEWGNNTACQVVLVTDGSVGIGPMSLKESLTNLIHRSPNNPFPVPFSFPAKLHVVCLAHPNDMCLQRSKPLYQKLIDLSGYDGSISVPEQLNEVGVTSLFHKLAEDIYTSFKGTLKCGNLKSRIMLYPAPVHYTKVTDFDCQTYMVSETIDILGFISVNDIGSPMAVSRHLVLHGVQNIKDPMSMETEIDLTIDEDTNDESKTPSFCVLLHGALKVENMAALVSLGDNWFGFIYSWADTKKKSNLMLTLLVPGSDSVPWLGDLNYLGCTEQFEQCSSFPIRPSEKRSYSQNGVVWIRSAGLQSDIQKILRHARKLPEKTQQFYKELNRLRKAAISLGFLELLLALATIFEQECLSLPGNVHPDCAVQLHHAAEVLKKTQNQDAKFVITPYVANYNNL
;
A
#
# COMPACT_ATOMS: atom_id res chain seq x y z
N MET A 1 -24.11 14.72 5.20
CA MET A 1 -25.19 14.20 4.34
C MET A 1 -26.49 14.20 5.15
N ALA A 2 -27.60 14.62 4.55
CA ALA A 2 -28.95 14.45 5.09
C ALA A 2 -29.72 13.44 4.23
N PHE A 3 -30.70 12.74 4.81
CA PHE A 3 -31.46 11.74 4.07
C PHE A 3 -32.92 11.64 4.51
N SER A 4 -33.77 11.32 3.53
CA SER A 4 -35.18 10.97 3.66
C SER A 4 -35.48 9.93 2.56
N SER A 5 -36.39 10.22 1.62
CA SER A 5 -36.68 9.37 0.47
C SER A 5 -35.51 9.33 -0.52
N LEU A 6 -34.80 10.46 -0.60
CA LEU A 6 -33.53 10.65 -1.28
C LEU A 6 -32.45 11.05 -0.26
N TYR A 7 -31.19 11.09 -0.66
CA TYR A 7 -30.12 11.69 0.13
C TYR A 7 -29.58 12.94 -0.56
N GLU A 8 -29.05 13.86 0.23
CA GLU A 8 -28.41 15.08 -0.24
C GLU A 8 -27.08 15.31 0.50
N GLU A 9 -26.06 15.64 -0.27
CA GLU A 9 -24.79 16.12 0.27
C GLU A 9 -24.93 17.58 0.69
N LYS A 10 -25.25 17.82 1.97
CA LYS A 10 -25.33 19.17 2.53
C LYS A 10 -23.95 19.83 2.75
N SER A 11 -22.91 19.03 2.95
CA SER A 11 -21.55 19.52 3.18
C SER A 11 -20.54 18.46 2.71
N PRO A 12 -19.53 18.83 1.90
CA PRO A 12 -18.46 17.94 1.49
C PRO A 12 -17.49 17.65 2.65
N PHE A 13 -16.55 16.73 2.46
CA PHE A 13 -15.53 16.46 3.46
C PHE A 13 -14.69 17.72 3.71
N THR A 14 -14.69 18.19 4.95
CA THR A 14 -14.00 19.42 5.35
C THR A 14 -13.44 19.30 6.76
N ARG A 15 -12.40 20.08 7.05
CA ARG A 15 -11.89 20.32 8.41
C ARG A 15 -12.50 21.57 9.05
N ASP A 16 -13.28 22.33 8.29
CA ASP A 16 -13.98 23.51 8.79
C ASP A 16 -15.26 23.07 9.54
N TYR A 17 -15.11 22.84 10.84
CA TYR A 17 -16.20 22.45 11.72
C TYR A 17 -17.27 23.54 11.86
N ASN A 18 -16.90 24.82 11.68
CA ASN A 18 -17.84 25.93 11.72
C ASN A 18 -18.78 25.90 10.50
N ALA A 19 -18.25 25.57 9.32
CA ALA A 19 -19.07 25.35 8.12
C ALA A 19 -20.05 24.17 8.32
N ILE A 20 -19.60 23.07 8.94
CA ILE A 20 -20.48 21.93 9.26
C ILE A 20 -21.59 22.39 10.23
N LYS A 21 -21.23 23.09 11.31
CA LYS A 21 -22.18 23.61 12.31
C LYS A 21 -23.21 24.56 11.70
N ALA A 22 -22.78 25.46 10.82
CA ALA A 22 -23.69 26.37 10.11
C ALA A 22 -24.65 25.62 9.18
N THR A 23 -24.19 24.52 8.57
CA THR A 23 -25.04 23.67 7.72
C THR A 23 -26.11 22.96 8.54
N LEU A 24 -25.79 22.49 9.76
CA LEU A 24 -26.75 21.82 10.65
C LEU A 24 -27.91 22.73 11.09
N GLN A 25 -27.73 24.06 11.05
CA GLN A 25 -28.78 25.02 11.39
C GLN A 25 -29.87 25.14 10.30
N ASN A 26 -29.58 24.66 9.08
CA ASN A 26 -30.45 24.81 7.91
C ASN A 26 -30.78 23.43 7.31
N ILE A 27 -31.31 22.52 8.13
CA ILE A 27 -31.81 21.21 7.68
C ILE A 27 -33.31 21.30 7.48
N ASP A 28 -33.78 20.95 6.28
CA ASP A 28 -35.20 20.90 5.96
C ASP A 28 -35.86 19.61 6.46
N ASP A 29 -37.16 19.69 6.76
CA ASP A 29 -37.98 18.52 7.07
C ASP A 29 -38.46 17.83 5.79
N TYR A 30 -38.45 16.50 5.80
CA TYR A 30 -38.84 15.66 4.66
C TYR A 30 -39.78 14.51 5.08
N ASP A 31 -40.04 13.60 4.13
CA ASP A 31 -41.18 12.68 4.12
C ASP A 31 -40.96 11.30 4.76
N LYS A 32 -39.97 10.53 4.29
CA LYS A 32 -39.87 9.08 4.47
C LYS A 32 -38.43 8.65 4.69
N THR A 33 -38.16 7.80 5.67
CA THR A 33 -36.82 7.21 5.86
C THR A 33 -36.49 6.14 4.80
N CYS A 34 -35.50 6.38 3.93
CA CYS A 34 -34.90 5.38 3.03
C CYS A 34 -33.40 5.18 3.35
N LEU A 35 -33.10 4.37 4.36
CA LEU A 35 -31.72 4.20 4.84
C LEU A 35 -30.79 3.59 3.78
N GLU A 36 -31.29 2.66 2.97
CA GLU A 36 -30.49 2.02 1.93
C GLU A 36 -29.98 3.02 0.88
N THR A 37 -30.83 3.96 0.47
CA THR A 37 -30.47 5.03 -0.47
C THR A 37 -29.37 5.90 0.13
N ALA A 38 -29.48 6.24 1.41
CA ALA A 38 -28.47 6.99 2.14
C ALA A 38 -27.12 6.26 2.19
N LEU A 39 -27.12 4.95 2.47
CA LEU A 39 -25.89 4.14 2.52
C LEU A 39 -25.22 3.99 1.14
N HIS A 40 -26.00 3.95 0.04
CA HIS A 40 -25.43 4.06 -1.30
C HIS A 40 -24.73 5.41 -1.51
N GLY A 41 -25.34 6.50 -1.04
CA GLY A 41 -24.73 7.84 -1.05
C GLY A 41 -23.42 7.89 -0.28
N VAL A 42 -23.38 7.28 0.93
CA VAL A 42 -22.15 7.18 1.72
C VAL A 42 -21.04 6.44 0.95
N ASN A 43 -21.36 5.32 0.29
CA ASN A 43 -20.38 4.61 -0.55
C ASN A 43 -19.84 5.50 -1.67
N GLN A 44 -20.71 6.19 -2.39
CA GLN A 44 -20.29 7.06 -3.49
C GLN A 44 -19.41 8.22 -3.02
N MET A 45 -19.79 8.88 -1.93
CA MET A 45 -19.05 10.01 -1.37
C MET A 45 -17.65 9.59 -0.89
N VAL A 46 -17.55 8.51 -0.10
CA VAL A 46 -16.26 8.06 0.43
C VAL A 46 -15.36 7.52 -0.67
N LEU A 47 -15.88 6.69 -1.57
CA LEU A 47 -15.09 6.15 -2.68
C LEU A 47 -14.63 7.23 -3.66
N GLY A 48 -15.45 8.26 -3.88
CA GLY A 48 -15.12 9.39 -4.76
C GLY A 48 -13.95 10.22 -4.26
N GLU A 49 -13.81 10.37 -2.94
CA GLU A 49 -12.80 11.24 -2.32
C GLU A 49 -11.56 10.47 -1.84
N TRP A 50 -11.77 9.34 -1.14
CA TRP A 50 -10.70 8.65 -0.42
C TRP A 50 -10.40 7.24 -0.95
N GLY A 51 -11.16 6.78 -1.95
CA GLY A 51 -11.06 5.43 -2.48
C GLY A 51 -11.48 4.35 -1.49
N ASN A 52 -10.96 3.13 -1.66
CA ASN A 52 -11.41 1.94 -0.92
C ASN A 52 -10.53 1.54 0.27
N ASN A 53 -9.40 2.22 0.51
CA ASN A 53 -8.43 1.81 1.55
C ASN A 53 -8.47 2.70 2.80
N THR A 54 -9.21 3.80 2.75
CA THR A 54 -9.26 4.75 3.87
C THR A 54 -10.31 4.29 4.86
N ALA A 55 -9.88 4.07 6.11
CA ALA A 55 -10.79 3.71 7.19
C ALA A 55 -11.68 4.90 7.56
N CYS A 56 -12.98 4.70 7.64
CA CYS A 56 -13.96 5.74 7.94
C CYS A 56 -14.88 5.36 9.11
N GLN A 57 -15.38 6.39 9.79
CA GLN A 57 -16.37 6.26 10.85
C GLN A 57 -17.70 6.80 10.29
N VAL A 58 -18.72 5.94 10.18
CA VAL A 58 -20.05 6.33 9.69
C VAL A 58 -20.98 6.47 10.89
N VAL A 59 -21.37 7.70 11.20
CA VAL A 59 -22.30 8.00 12.30
C VAL A 59 -23.69 8.29 11.73
N LEU A 60 -24.60 7.34 11.88
CA LEU A 60 -26.02 7.46 11.52
C LEU A 60 -26.79 8.04 12.69
N VAL A 61 -27.27 9.28 12.56
CA VAL A 61 -28.17 9.90 13.55
C VAL A 61 -29.61 9.80 13.04
N THR A 62 -30.50 9.25 13.85
CA THR A 62 -31.91 8.99 13.50
C THR A 62 -32.77 9.02 14.77
N ASP A 63 -34.08 9.18 14.64
CA ASP A 63 -35.06 8.96 15.72
C ASP A 63 -35.27 7.46 16.06
N GLY A 64 -34.58 6.55 15.36
CA GLY A 64 -34.73 5.11 15.53
C GLY A 64 -35.88 4.50 14.71
N SER A 65 -36.53 5.30 13.86
CA SER A 65 -37.50 4.82 12.89
C SER A 65 -36.81 4.16 11.70
N VAL A 66 -37.35 3.01 11.26
CA VAL A 66 -36.81 2.21 10.15
C VAL A 66 -37.54 2.44 8.83
N GLY A 67 -38.43 3.43 8.80
CA GLY A 67 -39.36 3.66 7.68
C GLY A 67 -40.47 2.61 7.61
N ILE A 68 -41.49 2.89 6.80
CA ILE A 68 -42.65 2.02 6.59
C ILE A 68 -42.82 1.77 5.08
N GLY A 69 -43.13 0.53 4.71
CA GLY A 69 -43.41 0.15 3.33
C GLY A 69 -42.16 -0.02 2.45
N PRO A 70 -42.30 0.15 1.12
CA PRO A 70 -41.23 -0.02 0.14
C PRO A 70 -39.97 0.76 0.51
N MET A 71 -38.81 0.10 0.47
CA MET A 71 -37.49 0.66 0.84
C MET A 71 -37.30 0.97 2.33
N SER A 72 -38.21 0.54 3.21
CA SER A 72 -37.94 0.50 4.65
C SER A 72 -36.76 -0.41 4.95
N LEU A 73 -36.05 -0.18 6.06
CA LEU A 73 -34.92 -1.04 6.44
C LEU A 73 -35.36 -2.50 6.63
N LYS A 74 -36.55 -2.72 7.20
CA LYS A 74 -37.11 -4.07 7.40
C LYS A 74 -37.26 -4.83 6.08
N GLU A 75 -37.86 -4.19 5.07
CA GLU A 75 -38.04 -4.80 3.75
C GLU A 75 -36.70 -5.02 3.05
N SER A 76 -35.83 -4.01 3.10
CA SER A 76 -34.50 -4.05 2.49
C SER A 76 -33.65 -5.21 3.03
N LEU A 77 -33.70 -5.46 4.34
CA LEU A 77 -33.04 -6.58 5.01
C LEU A 77 -33.70 -7.95 4.77
N THR A 78 -34.99 -7.97 4.43
CA THR A 78 -35.71 -9.22 4.10
C THR A 78 -35.39 -9.66 2.68
N ASN A 79 -35.26 -8.70 1.76
CA ASN A 79 -35.01 -8.95 0.34
C ASN A 79 -33.53 -9.16 -0.01
N LEU A 80 -32.62 -9.23 0.97
CA LEU A 80 -31.17 -9.37 0.74
C LEU A 80 -30.80 -10.53 -0.21
N ILE A 81 -31.45 -11.68 -0.03
CA ILE A 81 -31.15 -12.92 -0.77
C ILE A 81 -31.65 -12.85 -2.22
N HIS A 82 -32.65 -12.01 -2.49
CA HIS A 82 -33.30 -11.92 -3.81
C HIS A 82 -32.75 -10.78 -4.68
N ARG A 83 -31.66 -10.13 -4.27
CA ARG A 83 -31.07 -9.00 -4.99
C ARG A 83 -30.30 -9.45 -6.22
N SER A 84 -30.37 -8.61 -7.25
CA SER A 84 -29.54 -8.76 -8.44
C SER A 84 -28.12 -8.24 -8.18
N PRO A 85 -27.11 -8.76 -8.89
CA PRO A 85 -25.74 -8.24 -8.79
C PRO A 85 -25.60 -6.79 -9.29
N ASN A 86 -26.59 -6.29 -10.05
CA ASN A 86 -26.61 -4.90 -10.55
C ASN A 86 -27.10 -3.89 -9.51
N ASN A 87 -27.70 -4.35 -8.40
CA ASN A 87 -28.12 -3.48 -7.28
C ASN A 87 -27.85 -4.19 -5.93
N PRO A 88 -26.57 -4.35 -5.58
CA PRO A 88 -26.19 -5.00 -4.32
C PRO A 88 -26.69 -4.17 -3.13
N PHE A 89 -26.82 -4.81 -1.97
CA PHE A 89 -27.05 -4.07 -0.74
C PHE A 89 -25.78 -3.25 -0.40
N PRO A 90 -25.90 -2.03 0.13
CA PRO A 90 -24.77 -1.11 0.28
C PRO A 90 -23.82 -1.47 1.44
N VAL A 91 -24.15 -2.51 2.22
CA VAL A 91 -23.23 -3.11 3.19
C VAL A 91 -22.98 -4.59 2.87
N PRO A 92 -21.74 -5.11 3.08
CA PRO A 92 -20.59 -4.42 3.66
C PRO A 92 -20.09 -3.25 2.78
N PHE A 93 -19.58 -2.20 3.44
CA PHE A 93 -19.06 -1.04 2.71
C PHE A 93 -17.87 -1.46 1.84
N SER A 94 -17.70 -0.77 0.71
CA SER A 94 -16.57 -1.01 -0.20
C SER A 94 -15.23 -0.44 0.32
N PHE A 95 -15.20 0.03 1.56
CA PHE A 95 -14.05 0.57 2.28
C PHE A 95 -14.15 0.14 3.75
N PRO A 96 -13.03 0.12 4.51
CA PRO A 96 -13.07 -0.21 5.93
C PRO A 96 -13.89 0.83 6.69
N ALA A 97 -15.02 0.42 7.26
CA ALA A 97 -15.91 1.38 7.92
C ALA A 97 -16.59 0.77 9.15
N LYS A 98 -16.58 1.52 10.24
CA LYS A 98 -17.38 1.21 11.43
C LYS A 98 -18.69 1.98 11.37
N LEU A 99 -19.81 1.29 11.60
CA LEU A 99 -21.15 1.89 11.59
C LEU A 99 -21.64 2.13 13.01
N HIS A 100 -21.81 3.39 13.37
CA HIS A 100 -22.33 3.83 14.65
C HIS A 100 -23.74 4.40 14.46
N VAL A 101 -24.74 3.82 15.12
CA VAL A 101 -26.14 4.26 15.03
C VAL A 101 -26.52 4.97 16.32
N VAL A 102 -26.83 6.25 16.22
CA VAL A 102 -27.34 7.08 17.33
C VAL A 102 -28.85 7.25 17.15
N CYS A 103 -29.63 6.64 18.05
CA CYS A 103 -31.08 6.75 18.06
C CYS A 103 -31.54 7.79 19.08
N LEU A 104 -32.05 8.93 18.59
CA LEU A 104 -32.64 10.01 19.38
C LEU A 104 -34.10 9.69 19.76
N ALA A 105 -34.27 8.64 20.55
CA ALA A 105 -35.57 8.22 21.07
C ALA A 105 -35.48 7.82 22.55
N HIS A 106 -36.63 7.76 23.21
CA HIS A 106 -36.69 7.31 24.59
C HIS A 106 -36.32 5.81 24.67
N PRO A 107 -35.48 5.36 25.64
CA PRO A 107 -35.06 3.96 25.73
C PRO A 107 -36.20 2.94 25.80
N ASN A 108 -37.32 3.34 26.43
CA ASN A 108 -38.52 2.52 26.57
C ASN A 108 -39.52 2.67 25.42
N ASP A 109 -39.17 3.33 24.32
CA ASP A 109 -40.04 3.45 23.16
C ASP A 109 -40.23 2.08 22.48
N MET A 110 -41.48 1.66 22.33
CA MET A 110 -41.86 0.39 21.70
C MET A 110 -41.41 0.29 20.23
N CYS A 111 -41.37 1.42 19.51
CA CYS A 111 -40.89 1.47 18.14
C CYS A 111 -39.37 1.22 18.10
N LEU A 112 -38.61 1.83 19.00
CA LEU A 112 -37.17 1.65 19.12
C LEU A 112 -36.82 0.19 19.48
N GLN A 113 -37.55 -0.42 20.40
CA GLN A 113 -37.34 -1.82 20.79
C GLN A 113 -37.54 -2.78 19.61
N ARG A 114 -38.42 -2.44 18.66
CA ARG A 114 -38.62 -3.22 17.43
C ARG A 114 -37.58 -2.93 16.35
N SER A 115 -37.05 -1.71 16.27
CA SER A 115 -36.06 -1.33 15.26
C SER A 115 -34.62 -1.68 15.65
N LYS A 116 -34.29 -1.71 16.94
CA LYS A 116 -32.95 -2.03 17.45
C LYS A 116 -32.35 -3.32 16.88
N PRO A 117 -33.07 -4.46 16.78
CA PRO A 117 -32.55 -5.67 16.14
C PRO A 117 -32.24 -5.49 14.64
N LEU A 118 -32.94 -4.60 13.94
CA LEU A 118 -32.71 -4.32 12.52
C LEU A 118 -31.43 -3.50 12.33
N TYR A 119 -31.18 -2.50 13.20
CA TYR A 119 -29.91 -1.78 13.22
C TYR A 119 -28.75 -2.68 13.62
N GLN A 120 -28.95 -3.59 14.58
CA GLN A 120 -27.90 -4.56 14.94
C GLN A 120 -27.54 -5.45 13.74
N LYS A 121 -28.56 -5.99 13.06
CA LYS A 121 -28.34 -6.77 11.84
C LYS A 121 -27.61 -5.97 10.76
N LEU A 122 -27.89 -4.67 10.64
CA LEU A 122 -27.19 -3.78 9.70
C LEU A 122 -25.71 -3.62 10.06
N ILE A 123 -25.38 -3.45 11.34
CA ILE A 123 -24.00 -3.40 11.84
C ILE A 123 -23.29 -4.74 11.59
N ASP A 124 -23.94 -5.85 11.91
CA ASP A 124 -23.37 -7.19 11.70
C ASP A 124 -23.05 -7.46 10.21
N LEU A 125 -23.90 -6.97 9.30
CA LEU A 125 -23.67 -7.04 7.85
C LEU A 125 -22.54 -6.13 7.36
N SER A 126 -22.18 -5.09 8.10
CA SER A 126 -21.07 -4.19 7.73
C SER A 126 -19.71 -4.88 7.81
N GLY A 127 -19.60 -5.94 8.61
CA GLY A 127 -18.38 -6.76 8.75
C GLY A 127 -17.29 -6.15 9.65
N TYR A 128 -17.52 -4.97 10.21
CA TYR A 128 -16.63 -4.29 11.14
C TYR A 128 -17.36 -3.98 12.45
N ASP A 129 -16.60 -3.65 13.51
CA ASP A 129 -17.18 -3.18 14.77
C ASP A 129 -18.07 -1.96 14.55
N GLY A 130 -19.13 -1.85 15.35
CA GLY A 130 -20.05 -0.72 15.36
C GLY A 130 -20.78 -0.65 16.69
N SER A 131 -21.60 0.37 16.88
CA SER A 131 -22.37 0.52 18.12
C SER A 131 -23.76 1.09 17.87
N ILE A 132 -24.69 0.76 18.76
CA ILE A 132 -26.00 1.41 18.84
C ILE A 132 -26.04 2.18 20.15
N SER A 133 -26.18 3.50 20.07
CA SER A 133 -26.24 4.41 21.20
C SER A 133 -27.61 5.05 21.31
N VAL A 134 -28.17 5.08 22.52
CA VAL A 134 -29.49 5.66 22.83
C VAL A 134 -29.33 6.54 24.08
N PRO A 135 -29.88 7.77 24.11
CA PRO A 135 -29.71 8.64 25.27
C PRO A 135 -30.49 8.10 26.46
N GLU A 136 -29.92 8.18 27.67
CA GLU A 136 -30.59 7.73 28.90
C GLU A 136 -31.88 8.52 29.15
N GLN A 137 -31.85 9.81 28.83
CA GLN A 137 -33.00 10.72 28.85
C GLN A 137 -33.03 11.50 27.54
N LEU A 138 -34.22 11.60 26.93
CA LEU A 138 -34.42 12.38 25.69
C LEU A 138 -34.55 13.87 26.03
N ASN A 139 -33.44 14.46 26.47
CA ASN A 139 -33.27 15.89 26.72
C ASN A 139 -31.86 16.31 26.26
N GLU A 140 -31.63 17.62 26.21
CA GLU A 140 -30.35 18.18 25.76
C GLU A 140 -29.15 17.61 26.52
N VAL A 141 -29.26 17.46 27.84
CA VAL A 141 -28.19 16.93 28.70
C VAL A 141 -27.86 15.48 28.37
N GLY A 142 -28.88 14.62 28.22
CA GLY A 142 -28.70 13.21 27.90
C GLY A 142 -28.14 12.99 26.50
N VAL A 143 -28.58 13.77 25.52
CA VAL A 143 -28.04 13.72 24.14
C VAL A 143 -26.60 14.22 24.10
N THR A 144 -26.29 15.31 24.80
CA THR A 144 -24.92 15.86 24.89
C THR A 144 -23.97 14.85 25.54
N SER A 145 -24.38 14.23 26.66
CA SER A 145 -23.60 13.18 27.32
C SER A 145 -23.36 11.96 26.41
N LEU A 146 -24.37 11.56 25.63
CA LEU A 146 -24.22 10.47 24.66
C LEU A 146 -23.18 10.79 23.59
N PHE A 147 -23.22 11.98 22.99
CA PHE A 147 -22.24 12.35 21.96
C PHE A 147 -20.84 12.56 22.53
N HIS A 148 -20.70 13.03 23.77
CA HIS A 148 -19.40 13.05 24.46
C HIS A 148 -18.81 11.65 24.62
N LYS A 149 -19.60 10.70 25.14
CA LYS A 149 -19.16 9.31 25.27
C LYS A 149 -18.79 8.69 23.92
N LEU A 150 -19.62 8.93 22.90
CA LEU A 150 -19.35 8.46 21.54
C LEU A 150 -18.03 9.04 21.00
N ALA A 151 -17.75 10.33 21.27
CA ALA A 151 -16.52 10.97 20.84
C ALA A 151 -15.28 10.43 21.57
N GLU A 152 -15.39 10.15 22.87
CA GLU A 152 -14.34 9.49 23.65
C GLU A 152 -14.06 8.08 23.10
N ASP A 153 -15.10 7.32 22.75
CA ASP A 153 -14.93 5.95 22.24
C ASP A 153 -14.32 5.92 20.82
N ILE A 154 -14.68 6.87 19.94
CA ILE A 154 -14.32 6.82 18.50
C ILE A 154 -13.10 7.69 18.16
N TYR A 155 -12.98 8.87 18.77
CA TYR A 155 -12.01 9.90 18.35
C TYR A 155 -10.86 10.08 19.34
N THR A 156 -10.65 9.11 20.25
CA THR A 156 -9.47 9.13 21.13
C THR A 156 -8.19 9.12 20.30
N SER A 157 -7.41 10.18 20.45
CA SER A 157 -6.11 10.32 19.81
C SER A 157 -5.08 9.42 20.49
N PHE A 158 -4.23 8.77 19.71
CA PHE A 158 -3.09 8.04 20.27
C PHE A 158 -2.08 9.03 20.85
N LYS A 159 -1.71 8.83 22.12
CA LYS A 159 -0.71 9.63 22.83
C LYS A 159 0.50 8.74 23.15
N GLY A 160 1.68 9.20 22.79
CA GLY A 160 2.91 8.44 22.99
C GLY A 160 4.12 9.32 23.31
N THR A 161 5.29 8.70 23.34
CA THR A 161 6.59 9.34 23.51
C THR A 161 7.51 8.93 22.38
N LEU A 162 8.00 9.91 21.61
CA LEU A 162 9.07 9.69 20.63
C LEU A 162 10.42 9.88 21.32
N LYS A 163 11.33 8.92 21.16
CA LYS A 163 12.66 8.94 21.78
C LYS A 163 13.76 8.71 20.77
N CYS A 164 14.89 9.38 20.96
CA CYS A 164 16.14 9.17 20.26
C CYS A 164 17.28 9.26 21.26
N GLY A 165 17.71 8.12 21.79
CA GLY A 165 18.60 8.08 22.96
C GLY A 165 18.01 8.84 24.14
N ASN A 166 18.68 9.92 24.56
CA ASN A 166 18.24 10.77 25.67
C ASN A 166 17.26 11.88 25.25
N LEU A 167 17.10 12.14 23.95
CA LEU A 167 16.15 13.13 23.43
C LEU A 167 14.75 12.50 23.43
N LYS A 168 13.76 13.20 23.97
CA LYS A 168 12.38 12.72 24.02
C LYS A 168 11.37 13.84 23.86
N SER A 169 10.24 13.54 23.23
CA SER A 169 9.07 14.43 23.19
C SER A 169 7.80 13.60 23.33
N ARG A 170 6.78 14.17 23.98
CA ARG A 170 5.42 13.65 23.88
C ARG A 170 4.91 13.91 22.47
N ILE A 171 4.19 12.95 21.93
CA ILE A 171 3.62 13.00 20.58
C ILE A 171 2.16 12.57 20.58
N MET A 172 1.44 13.03 19.58
CA MET A 172 0.14 12.49 19.19
C MET A 172 0.20 11.99 17.75
N LEU A 173 -0.43 10.85 17.47
CA LEU A 173 -0.51 10.30 16.11
C LEU A 173 -1.91 10.53 15.54
N TYR A 174 -1.98 11.07 14.34
CA TYR A 174 -3.24 11.35 13.65
C TYR A 174 -3.29 10.79 12.22
N PRO A 175 -4.29 9.98 11.84
CA PRO A 175 -5.29 9.37 12.73
C PRO A 175 -4.64 8.41 13.75
N ALA A 176 -5.36 8.00 14.78
CA ALA A 176 -4.85 7.01 15.72
C ALA A 176 -4.53 5.68 15.00
N PRO A 177 -3.37 5.04 15.26
CA PRO A 177 -3.07 3.72 14.70
C PRO A 177 -4.10 2.68 15.11
N VAL A 178 -4.62 1.95 14.12
CA VAL A 178 -5.46 0.77 14.36
C VAL A 178 -4.57 -0.45 14.54
N HIS A 179 -5.00 -1.40 15.35
CA HIS A 179 -4.27 -2.66 15.53
C HIS A 179 -4.13 -3.39 14.21
N TYR A 180 -2.96 -3.95 13.96
CA TYR A 180 -2.69 -4.72 12.74
C TYR A 180 -2.73 -6.21 13.03
N THR A 181 -3.64 -6.94 12.40
CA THR A 181 -3.73 -8.40 12.53
C THR A 181 -3.13 -9.08 11.31
N LYS A 182 -2.02 -9.78 11.50
CA LYS A 182 -1.39 -10.63 10.49
C LYS A 182 -1.97 -12.03 10.57
N VAL A 183 -2.66 -12.45 9.51
CA VAL A 183 -3.19 -13.81 9.37
C VAL A 183 -2.28 -14.59 8.42
N THR A 184 -1.78 -15.72 8.89
CA THR A 184 -1.03 -16.70 8.10
C THR A 184 -1.80 -18.02 8.09
N ASP A 185 -1.36 -18.99 7.28
CA ASP A 185 -2.02 -20.31 7.19
C ASP A 185 -2.10 -21.06 8.53
N PHE A 186 -1.24 -20.71 9.50
CA PHE A 186 -1.09 -21.44 10.77
C PHE A 186 -1.24 -20.58 12.04
N ASP A 187 -1.23 -19.24 11.91
CA ASP A 187 -1.22 -18.34 13.06
C ASP A 187 -1.89 -16.99 12.75
N CYS A 188 -2.48 -16.39 13.79
CA CYS A 188 -3.10 -15.07 13.76
C CYS A 188 -2.52 -14.23 14.91
N GLN A 189 -1.73 -13.22 14.56
CA GLN A 189 -1.09 -12.35 15.54
C GLN A 189 -1.53 -10.90 15.35
N THR A 190 -1.93 -10.26 16.44
CA THR A 190 -2.33 -8.86 16.47
C THR A 190 -1.22 -8.00 17.07
N TYR A 191 -0.84 -6.95 16.34
CA TYR A 191 0.23 -6.02 16.68
C TYR A 191 -0.36 -4.66 17.07
N MET A 192 0.16 -4.09 18.16
CA MET A 192 -0.23 -2.79 18.69
C MET A 192 0.99 -1.88 18.75
N VAL A 193 0.81 -0.60 18.37
CA VAL A 193 1.90 0.38 18.41
C VAL A 193 2.21 0.69 19.87
N SER A 194 3.49 0.55 20.24
CA SER A 194 4.02 0.88 21.55
C SER A 194 3.81 2.37 21.88
N GLU A 195 3.45 2.65 23.12
CA GLU A 195 3.37 4.04 23.63
C GLU A 195 4.71 4.77 23.57
N THR A 196 5.83 4.03 23.56
CA THR A 196 7.16 4.58 23.33
C THR A 196 7.66 4.14 21.97
N ILE A 197 7.94 5.12 21.10
CA ILE A 197 8.50 4.92 19.78
C ILE A 197 9.98 5.31 19.84
N ASP A 198 10.87 4.33 19.70
CA ASP A 198 12.31 4.54 19.77
C ASP A 198 12.91 4.64 18.37
N ILE A 199 13.66 5.73 18.12
CA ILE A 199 14.46 5.91 16.90
C ILE A 199 15.72 5.05 17.02
N LEU A 200 15.88 4.13 16.06
CA LEU A 200 17.00 3.18 15.99
C LEU A 200 18.16 3.71 15.14
N GLY A 201 17.87 4.56 14.15
CA GLY A 201 18.87 5.10 13.24
C GLY A 201 18.26 5.95 12.13
N PHE A 202 19.09 6.42 11.22
CA PHE A 202 18.69 7.28 10.11
C PHE A 202 19.15 6.67 8.79
N ILE A 203 18.27 6.69 7.78
CA ILE A 203 18.53 6.16 6.44
C ILE A 203 18.12 7.22 5.42
N SER A 204 18.86 7.32 4.32
CA SER A 204 18.52 8.24 3.22
C SER A 204 17.14 7.92 2.65
N VAL A 205 16.35 8.95 2.36
CA VAL A 205 15.05 8.79 1.71
C VAL A 205 15.19 8.07 0.36
N ASN A 206 16.31 8.26 -0.33
CA ASN A 206 16.60 7.58 -1.60
C ASN A 206 16.78 6.07 -1.43
N ASP A 207 17.37 5.62 -0.32
CA ASP A 207 17.61 4.20 -0.05
C ASP A 207 16.35 3.50 0.47
N ILE A 208 15.52 4.24 1.23
CA ILE A 208 14.21 3.75 1.68
C ILE A 208 13.28 3.57 0.47
N GLY A 209 13.28 4.52 -0.45
CA GLY A 209 12.34 4.53 -1.57
C GLY A 209 10.89 4.65 -1.11
N SER A 210 10.03 3.76 -1.60
CA SER A 210 8.60 3.74 -1.29
C SER A 210 8.17 2.35 -0.79
N PRO A 211 8.49 1.97 0.45
CA PRO A 211 8.12 0.67 0.98
C PRO A 211 6.60 0.53 1.14
N MET A 212 6.14 -0.72 1.16
CA MET A 212 4.74 -1.04 1.48
C MET A 212 4.44 -0.57 2.91
N ALA A 213 3.38 0.22 3.05
CA ALA A 213 2.94 0.76 4.31
C ALA A 213 1.60 0.13 4.72
N VAL A 214 1.48 -0.22 5.99
CA VAL A 214 0.18 -0.58 6.60
C VAL A 214 -0.69 0.67 6.72
N SER A 215 -0.12 1.75 7.26
CA SER A 215 -0.81 3.01 7.47
C SER A 215 0.19 4.16 7.66
N ARG A 216 -0.31 5.39 7.57
CA ARG A 216 0.47 6.62 7.72
C ARG A 216 -0.22 7.56 8.70
N HIS A 217 0.58 8.20 9.54
CA HIS A 217 0.11 9.01 10.66
C HIS A 217 0.94 10.29 10.75
N LEU A 218 0.29 11.44 10.88
CA LEU A 218 0.95 12.68 11.24
C LEU A 218 1.45 12.57 12.69
N VAL A 219 2.70 12.99 12.90
CA VAL A 219 3.30 13.08 14.24
C VAL A 219 3.20 14.52 14.70
N LEU A 220 2.30 14.76 15.66
CA LEU A 220 2.06 16.07 16.25
C LEU A 220 2.75 16.16 17.61
N HIS A 221 3.16 17.36 17.99
CA HIS A 221 3.70 17.60 19.33
C HIS A 221 2.57 17.47 20.37
N GLY A 222 2.78 16.67 21.40
CA GLY A 222 1.81 16.53 22.49
C GLY A 222 2.01 17.61 23.54
N VAL A 223 1.01 18.46 23.76
CA VAL A 223 1.01 19.46 24.83
C VAL A 223 0.99 18.78 26.19
N GLN A 224 1.85 19.22 27.11
CA GLN A 224 1.82 18.76 28.51
C GLN A 224 0.83 19.62 29.29
N ASN A 225 -0.44 19.20 29.39
CA ASN A 225 -1.33 19.81 30.38
C ASN A 225 -0.92 19.34 31.79
N ILE A 226 0.01 20.08 32.40
CA ILE A 226 0.25 20.05 33.84
C ILE A 226 -0.79 21.01 34.46
N LYS A 227 -1.89 20.43 34.96
CA LYS A 227 -3.02 21.03 35.75
C LYS A 227 -4.30 21.39 34.97
N ASP A 228 -5.23 20.44 34.88
CA ASP A 228 -6.59 20.48 35.49
C ASP A 228 -7.52 19.47 34.78
N PRO A 229 -8.31 18.64 35.50
CA PRO A 229 -9.19 17.63 34.89
C PRO A 229 -10.58 18.18 34.49
N MET A 230 -10.74 19.49 34.20
CA MET A 230 -12.10 20.05 34.04
C MET A 230 -12.32 21.12 32.98
N SER A 231 -11.42 21.28 32.00
CA SER A 231 -11.67 22.10 30.80
C SER A 231 -11.36 21.31 29.54
N MET A 232 -12.31 20.47 29.10
CA MET A 232 -12.31 19.95 27.74
C MET A 232 -12.86 21.02 26.79
N GLU A 233 -12.07 22.02 26.48
CA GLU A 233 -12.20 22.67 25.18
C GLU A 233 -11.56 21.72 24.17
N THR A 234 -12.43 20.97 23.50
CA THR A 234 -12.04 20.08 22.38
C THR A 234 -11.91 20.94 21.12
N GLU A 235 -11.17 22.04 21.21
CA GLU A 235 -10.65 22.73 20.05
C GLU A 235 -9.28 22.12 19.77
N ILE A 236 -9.27 21.08 18.95
CA ILE A 236 -8.09 20.82 18.11
C ILE A 236 -8.10 21.94 17.09
N ASP A 237 -7.66 23.12 17.52
CA ASP A 237 -7.47 24.21 16.62
C ASP A 237 -6.23 23.89 15.77
N LEU A 238 -6.49 23.47 14.53
CA LEU A 238 -5.47 23.37 13.49
C LEU A 238 -5.16 24.74 12.88
N THR A 239 -5.82 25.81 13.36
CA THR A 239 -5.35 27.18 13.21
C THR A 239 -4.41 27.49 14.37
N ILE A 240 -3.24 28.01 14.00
CA ILE A 240 -2.20 28.38 14.95
C ILE A 240 -2.68 29.72 15.50
N ASP A 241 -3.60 29.70 16.46
CA ASP A 241 -3.90 30.91 17.22
C ASP A 241 -2.72 31.19 18.17
N GLU A 242 -2.18 32.39 18.02
CA GLU A 242 -0.87 32.86 18.52
C GLU A 242 -0.78 33.01 20.05
N ASP A 243 -1.76 32.51 20.81
CA ASP A 243 -1.90 32.78 22.25
C ASP A 243 -1.27 31.73 23.17
N THR A 244 -0.32 30.91 22.67
CA THR A 244 0.60 30.10 23.50
C THR A 244 1.99 30.75 23.57
N ASN A 245 2.02 31.99 24.08
CA ASN A 245 3.21 32.86 24.01
C ASN A 245 4.41 32.41 24.89
N ASP A 246 4.23 31.38 25.73
CA ASP A 246 5.31 30.82 26.57
C ASP A 246 5.77 29.40 26.18
N GLU A 247 4.93 28.58 25.51
CA GLU A 247 5.32 27.22 25.08
C GLU A 247 6.11 27.18 23.77
N SER A 248 5.93 28.19 22.91
CA SER A 248 6.70 28.35 21.67
C SER A 248 8.20 28.61 21.91
N LYS A 249 8.58 28.96 23.14
CA LYS A 249 9.97 29.18 23.56
C LYS A 249 10.68 27.92 24.04
N THR A 250 9.93 26.88 24.42
CA THR A 250 10.51 25.61 24.88
C THR A 250 11.00 24.77 23.70
N PRO A 251 12.28 24.35 23.68
CA PRO A 251 12.81 23.58 22.57
C PRO A 251 12.13 22.22 22.47
N SER A 252 11.53 21.94 21.30
CA SER A 252 10.84 20.68 21.02
C SER A 252 11.70 19.74 20.17
N PHE A 253 11.89 18.51 20.65
CA PHE A 253 12.60 17.48 19.88
C PHE A 253 11.89 17.17 18.55
N CYS A 254 10.56 17.24 18.49
CA CYS A 254 9.84 17.04 17.23
C CYS A 254 10.18 18.11 16.18
N VAL A 255 10.33 19.36 16.60
CA VAL A 255 10.69 20.47 15.70
C VAL A 255 12.13 20.30 15.20
N LEU A 256 13.06 19.95 16.11
CA LEU A 256 14.45 19.65 15.76
C LEU A 256 14.54 18.48 14.76
N LEU A 257 13.87 17.37 15.07
CA LEU A 257 13.87 16.17 14.23
C LEU A 257 13.28 16.47 12.84
N HIS A 258 12.16 17.17 12.77
CA HIS A 258 11.56 17.59 11.50
C HIS A 258 12.52 18.40 10.64
N GLY A 259 13.16 19.42 11.23
CA GLY A 259 14.13 20.26 10.54
C GLY A 259 15.30 19.44 10.00
N ALA A 260 15.89 18.59 10.85
CA ALA A 260 17.02 17.75 10.49
C ALA A 260 16.68 16.77 9.35
N LEU A 261 15.58 16.02 9.46
CA LEU A 261 15.17 15.04 8.45
C LEU A 261 14.88 15.71 7.10
N LYS A 262 14.29 16.91 7.11
CA LYS A 262 14.01 17.68 5.89
C LYS A 262 15.28 18.17 5.21
N VAL A 263 16.22 18.74 5.97
CA VAL A 263 17.46 19.32 5.42
C VAL A 263 18.39 18.23 4.89
N GLU A 264 18.55 17.15 5.65
CA GLU A 264 19.44 16.05 5.29
C GLU A 264 18.82 15.07 4.28
N ASN A 265 17.53 15.21 3.97
CA ASN A 265 16.77 14.27 3.12
C ASN A 265 16.86 12.82 3.62
N MET A 266 16.65 12.66 4.93
CA MET A 266 16.74 11.38 5.66
C MET A 266 15.36 11.02 6.25
N ALA A 267 15.18 9.75 6.58
CA ALA A 267 14.13 9.30 7.49
C ALA A 267 14.74 8.61 8.70
N ALA A 268 14.03 8.67 9.82
CA ALA A 268 14.36 7.95 11.04
C ALA A 268 13.68 6.57 11.02
N LEU A 269 14.46 5.50 11.14
CA LEU A 269 13.96 4.15 11.40
C LEU A 269 13.50 4.08 12.86
N VAL A 270 12.28 3.60 13.10
CA VAL A 270 11.71 3.49 14.44
C VAL A 270 11.27 2.07 14.77
N SER A 271 11.39 1.70 16.04
CA SER A 271 10.71 0.53 16.60
C SER A 271 9.31 0.91 17.06
N LEU A 272 8.32 0.15 16.60
CA LEU A 272 6.90 0.30 16.96
C LEU A 272 6.47 -0.73 17.99
N GLY A 273 7.27 -1.77 18.21
CA GLY A 273 6.98 -2.92 19.07
C GLY A 273 7.90 -4.09 18.73
N ASP A 274 7.57 -5.27 19.24
CA ASP A 274 8.35 -6.48 19.02
C ASP A 274 8.38 -6.86 17.53
N ASN A 275 9.58 -6.81 16.94
CA ASN A 275 9.83 -7.09 15.53
C ASN A 275 8.92 -6.30 14.56
N TRP A 276 8.59 -5.05 14.93
CA TRP A 276 7.76 -4.17 14.12
C TRP A 276 8.39 -2.79 13.99
N PHE A 277 8.51 -2.31 12.74
CA PHE A 277 9.29 -1.14 12.39
C PHE A 277 8.49 -0.13 11.58
N GLY A 278 8.94 1.12 11.60
CA GLY A 278 8.37 2.21 10.83
C GLY A 278 9.43 3.23 10.40
N PHE A 279 9.01 4.20 9.59
CA PHE A 279 9.85 5.34 9.22
C PHE A 279 9.16 6.65 9.58
N ILE A 280 9.89 7.54 10.24
CA ILE A 280 9.49 8.94 10.43
C ILE A 280 10.26 9.79 9.43
N TYR A 281 9.56 10.60 8.65
CA TYR A 281 10.16 11.54 7.71
C TYR A 281 9.40 12.86 7.65
N SER A 282 10.06 13.88 7.09
CA SER A 282 9.39 15.14 6.77
C SER A 282 8.52 14.95 5.53
N TRP A 283 7.21 15.17 5.66
CA TRP A 283 6.27 15.15 4.56
C TRP A 283 5.69 16.54 4.32
N ALA A 284 5.59 16.94 3.06
CA ALA A 284 5.05 18.23 2.66
C ALA A 284 3.79 18.03 1.80
N ASP A 285 2.66 18.49 2.32
CA ASP A 285 1.38 18.53 1.58
C ASP A 285 1.44 19.59 0.47
N THR A 286 2.08 20.72 0.80
CA THR A 286 2.29 21.85 -0.10
C THR A 286 3.72 22.36 0.03
N LYS A 287 4.16 23.22 -0.90
CA LYS A 287 5.49 23.85 -0.82
C LYS A 287 5.72 24.66 0.48
N LYS A 288 4.64 25.05 1.18
CA LYS A 288 4.70 25.94 2.35
C LYS A 288 4.57 25.20 3.69
N LYS A 289 3.88 24.06 3.74
CA LYS A 289 3.61 23.33 5.00
C LYS A 289 4.19 21.92 4.93
N SER A 290 5.12 21.62 5.84
CA SER A 290 5.63 20.27 6.06
C SER A 290 5.53 19.89 7.53
N ASN A 291 5.24 18.62 7.78
CA ASN A 291 5.09 18.03 9.10
C ASN A 291 5.85 16.70 9.17
N LEU A 292 6.06 16.18 10.38
CA LEU A 292 6.51 14.80 10.57
C LEU A 292 5.39 13.83 10.22
N MET A 293 5.73 12.79 9.47
CA MET A 293 4.84 11.69 9.17
C MET A 293 5.52 10.37 9.52
N LEU A 294 4.80 9.54 10.26
CA LEU A 294 5.15 8.17 10.59
C LEU A 294 4.47 7.22 9.61
N THR A 295 5.25 6.35 8.99
CA THR A 295 4.77 5.23 8.17
C THR A 295 5.00 3.92 8.92
N LEU A 296 3.94 3.15 9.15
CA LEU A 296 4.05 1.82 9.75
C LEU A 296 4.29 0.78 8.64
N LEU A 297 5.32 -0.05 8.80
CA LEU A 297 5.61 -1.13 7.85
C LEU A 297 4.78 -2.38 8.22
N VAL A 298 4.81 -3.38 7.35
CA VAL A 298 4.28 -4.70 7.71
C VAL A 298 5.16 -5.30 8.83
N PRO A 299 4.59 -5.90 9.89
CA PRO A 299 5.37 -6.57 10.92
C PRO A 299 6.28 -7.66 10.37
N GLY A 300 7.51 -7.69 10.89
CA GLY A 300 8.63 -8.44 10.35
C GLY A 300 9.83 -7.55 10.06
N SER A 301 11.03 -8.11 10.20
CA SER A 301 12.28 -7.39 9.94
C SER A 301 12.69 -7.35 8.48
N ASP A 302 12.05 -8.14 7.61
CA ASP A 302 12.28 -8.21 6.17
C ASP A 302 11.26 -7.42 5.34
N SER A 303 10.49 -6.55 6.01
CA SER A 303 9.43 -5.71 5.45
C SER A 303 9.87 -4.83 4.26
N VAL A 304 11.17 -4.50 4.18
CA VAL A 304 11.77 -3.73 3.09
C VAL A 304 12.96 -4.51 2.51
N PRO A 305 12.73 -5.40 1.51
CA PRO A 305 13.74 -6.37 1.09
C PRO A 305 15.06 -5.78 0.60
N TRP A 306 15.04 -4.56 0.05
CA TRP A 306 16.24 -3.87 -0.42
C TRP A 306 17.05 -3.20 0.71
N LEU A 307 16.50 -3.10 1.91
CA LEU A 307 17.25 -2.73 3.13
C LEU A 307 17.73 -3.96 3.91
N GLY A 308 17.27 -5.16 3.54
CA GLY A 308 17.63 -6.40 4.22
C GLY A 308 16.87 -6.57 5.54
N ASP A 309 17.47 -7.31 6.46
CA ASP A 309 16.91 -7.53 7.79
C ASP A 309 17.17 -6.30 8.67
N LEU A 310 16.09 -5.62 9.05
CA LEU A 310 16.14 -4.39 9.86
C LEU A 310 16.80 -4.60 11.23
N ASN A 311 16.84 -5.83 11.76
CA ASN A 311 17.53 -6.14 13.01
C ASN A 311 19.06 -6.13 12.88
N TYR A 312 19.59 -6.28 11.66
CA TYR A 312 21.03 -6.32 11.39
C TYR A 312 21.57 -5.02 10.80
N LEU A 313 20.77 -3.95 10.83
CA LEU A 313 21.25 -2.62 10.49
C LEU A 313 22.16 -2.09 11.60
N GLY A 314 23.39 -1.75 11.23
CA GLY A 314 24.42 -1.24 12.14
C GLY A 314 24.95 0.13 11.73
N CYS A 315 25.78 0.72 12.60
CA CYS A 315 26.44 1.98 12.30
C CYS A 315 27.58 1.79 11.30
N THR A 316 27.73 2.72 10.35
CA THR A 316 28.80 2.72 9.35
C THR A 316 30.20 2.75 9.96
N GLU A 317 30.36 3.29 11.16
CA GLU A 317 31.65 3.40 11.86
C GLU A 317 32.17 2.06 12.41
N GLN A 318 31.30 1.06 12.55
CA GLN A 318 31.64 -0.23 13.16
C GLN A 318 32.13 -1.27 12.15
N PHE A 319 32.01 -1.00 10.83
CA PHE A 319 32.30 -1.98 9.79
C PHE A 319 33.13 -1.36 8.65
N GLU A 320 34.30 -1.93 8.37
CA GLU A 320 35.21 -1.47 7.30
C GLU A 320 34.66 -1.67 5.87
N GLN A 321 33.69 -2.58 5.70
CA GLN A 321 33.01 -2.86 4.44
C GLN A 321 31.49 -2.86 4.65
N CYS A 322 30.87 -1.70 4.53
CA CYS A 322 29.42 -1.59 4.61
C CYS A 322 28.79 -1.86 3.23
N SER A 323 27.88 -2.83 3.15
CA SER A 323 27.11 -3.08 1.93
C SER A 323 26.20 -1.89 1.65
N SER A 324 26.34 -1.26 0.48
CA SER A 324 25.44 -0.18 0.05
C SER A 324 24.06 -0.71 -0.30
N PHE A 325 23.05 0.09 -0.01
CA PHE A 325 21.70 -0.13 -0.54
C PHE A 325 21.65 0.18 -2.06
N PRO A 326 20.72 -0.44 -2.81
CA PRO A 326 19.82 -1.51 -2.40
C PRO A 326 20.51 -2.89 -2.33
N ILE A 327 20.16 -3.68 -1.31
CA ILE A 327 20.56 -5.09 -1.22
C ILE A 327 19.90 -5.86 -2.37
N ARG A 328 20.75 -6.48 -3.19
CA ARG A 328 20.30 -7.27 -4.33
C ARG A 328 19.87 -8.66 -3.84
N PRO A 329 18.77 -9.21 -4.35
CA PRO A 329 18.40 -10.58 -4.06
C PRO A 329 19.52 -11.53 -4.52
N SER A 330 19.71 -12.63 -3.77
CA SER A 330 20.67 -13.70 -4.12
C SER A 330 20.42 -14.25 -5.53
N GLU A 331 19.14 -14.37 -5.90
CA GLU A 331 18.70 -14.79 -7.23
C GLU A 331 18.15 -13.62 -8.05
N LYS A 332 18.74 -13.42 -9.24
CA LYS A 332 18.22 -12.44 -10.20
C LYS A 332 16.82 -12.85 -10.65
N ARG A 333 15.91 -11.88 -10.77
CA ARG A 333 14.56 -12.12 -11.32
C ARG A 333 14.62 -12.40 -12.83
N SER A 334 13.60 -13.06 -13.36
CA SER A 334 13.51 -13.47 -14.77
C SER A 334 13.77 -12.34 -15.77
N TYR A 335 13.26 -11.14 -15.51
CA TYR A 335 13.46 -9.95 -16.36
C TYR A 335 14.88 -9.35 -16.28
N SER A 336 15.65 -9.72 -15.25
CA SER A 336 17.07 -9.35 -15.08
C SER A 336 18.02 -10.50 -15.45
N GLN A 337 17.47 -11.60 -15.97
CA GLN A 337 18.20 -12.74 -16.48
C GLN A 337 17.96 -12.87 -17.99
N ASN A 338 18.91 -13.47 -18.69
CA ASN A 338 18.75 -13.79 -20.11
C ASN A 338 17.95 -15.09 -20.28
N GLY A 339 16.68 -15.08 -19.85
CA GLY A 339 15.74 -16.18 -20.03
C GLY A 339 15.40 -16.40 -21.50
N VAL A 340 14.90 -17.60 -21.80
CA VAL A 340 14.42 -17.98 -23.14
C VAL A 340 12.93 -18.32 -23.01
N VAL A 341 12.10 -17.70 -23.86
CA VAL A 341 10.64 -17.87 -23.84
C VAL A 341 10.12 -18.05 -25.27
N TRP A 342 9.76 -19.29 -25.62
CA TRP A 342 9.30 -19.66 -26.97
C TRP A 342 7.84 -20.10 -27.04
N ILE A 343 7.02 -19.72 -26.05
CA ILE A 343 5.57 -19.96 -26.05
C ILE A 343 4.90 -19.25 -27.26
N ARG A 344 5.44 -18.10 -27.68
CA ARG A 344 4.99 -17.36 -28.86
C ARG A 344 6.07 -17.39 -29.94
N SER A 345 5.65 -17.52 -31.20
CA SER A 345 6.54 -17.57 -32.38
C SER A 345 7.48 -16.35 -32.49
N ALA A 346 7.00 -15.17 -32.11
CA ALA A 346 7.79 -13.93 -32.13
C ALA A 346 9.06 -14.01 -31.26
N GLY A 347 9.00 -14.67 -30.09
CA GLY A 347 10.15 -14.82 -29.20
C GLY A 347 11.23 -15.70 -29.84
N LEU A 348 10.81 -16.82 -30.41
CA LEU A 348 11.70 -17.73 -31.15
C LEU A 348 12.33 -17.04 -32.37
N GLN A 349 11.53 -16.34 -33.16
CA GLN A 349 12.01 -15.61 -34.33
C GLN A 349 13.04 -14.53 -33.94
N SER A 350 12.80 -13.79 -32.85
CA SER A 350 13.73 -12.77 -32.36
C SER A 350 15.10 -13.36 -31.97
N ASP A 351 15.10 -14.49 -31.27
CA ASP A 351 16.34 -15.18 -30.88
C ASP A 351 17.13 -15.68 -32.10
N ILE A 352 16.45 -16.31 -33.07
CA ILE A 352 17.08 -16.75 -34.33
C ILE A 352 17.63 -15.54 -35.10
N GLN A 353 16.83 -14.47 -35.28
CA GLN A 353 17.26 -13.26 -35.97
C GLN A 353 18.43 -12.57 -35.26
N LYS A 354 18.52 -12.64 -33.92
CA LYS A 354 19.67 -12.12 -33.18
C LYS A 354 20.95 -12.89 -33.52
N ILE A 355 20.87 -14.22 -33.59
CA ILE A 355 22.00 -15.07 -33.99
C ILE A 355 22.41 -14.77 -35.44
N LEU A 356 21.46 -14.68 -36.37
CA LEU A 356 21.73 -14.37 -37.78
C LEU A 356 22.34 -12.97 -37.97
N ARG A 357 21.90 -11.97 -37.20
CA ARG A 357 22.52 -10.63 -37.20
C ARG A 357 23.99 -10.66 -36.76
N HIS A 358 24.36 -11.55 -35.84
CA HIS A 358 25.76 -11.74 -35.44
C HIS A 358 26.54 -12.56 -36.46
N ALA A 359 25.92 -13.57 -37.07
CA ALA A 359 26.53 -14.39 -38.12
C ALA A 359 27.00 -13.56 -39.33
N ARG A 360 26.17 -12.61 -39.78
CA ARG A 360 26.52 -11.72 -40.92
C ARG A 360 27.66 -10.72 -40.62
N LYS A 361 28.11 -10.63 -39.37
CA LYS A 361 29.19 -9.75 -38.91
C LYS A 361 30.41 -10.55 -38.43
N LEU A 362 30.57 -11.78 -38.88
CA LEU A 362 31.77 -12.56 -38.62
C LEU A 362 32.93 -12.09 -39.52
N PRO A 363 34.17 -12.02 -39.01
CA PRO A 363 34.63 -12.49 -37.70
C PRO A 363 34.46 -11.51 -36.52
N GLU A 364 34.04 -10.26 -36.75
CA GLU A 364 33.99 -9.20 -35.72
C GLU A 364 33.10 -9.53 -34.50
N LYS A 365 32.01 -10.29 -34.71
CA LYS A 365 31.04 -10.67 -33.67
C LYS A 365 31.09 -12.16 -33.28
N THR A 366 32.22 -12.82 -33.47
CA THR A 366 32.40 -14.26 -33.18
C THR A 366 31.98 -14.63 -31.75
N GLN A 367 32.41 -13.88 -30.74
CA GLN A 367 32.05 -14.17 -29.35
C GLN A 367 30.54 -14.06 -29.09
N GLN A 368 29.88 -13.02 -29.64
CA GLN A 368 28.44 -12.83 -29.46
C GLN A 368 27.63 -13.89 -30.23
N PHE A 369 28.08 -14.27 -31.43
CA PHE A 369 27.46 -15.34 -32.23
C PHE A 369 27.45 -16.66 -31.45
N TYR A 370 28.62 -17.15 -30.99
CA TYR A 370 28.69 -18.40 -30.25
C TYR A 370 28.02 -18.34 -28.88
N LYS A 371 28.00 -17.19 -28.20
CA LYS A 371 27.26 -17.01 -26.95
C LYS A 371 25.76 -17.19 -27.14
N GLU A 372 25.18 -16.55 -28.15
CA GLU A 372 23.75 -16.66 -28.45
C GLU A 372 23.37 -18.03 -29.01
N LEU A 373 24.23 -18.62 -29.86
CA LEU A 373 24.08 -19.97 -30.36
C LEU A 373 24.03 -21.00 -29.22
N ASN A 374 24.98 -20.94 -28.28
CA ASN A 374 24.99 -21.84 -27.13
C ASN A 374 23.80 -21.59 -26.18
N ARG A 375 23.34 -20.34 -26.04
CA ARG A 375 22.12 -20.00 -25.28
C ARG A 375 20.90 -20.68 -25.89
N LEU A 376 20.69 -20.53 -27.20
CA LEU A 376 19.59 -21.19 -27.92
C LEU A 376 19.72 -22.70 -27.85
N ARG A 377 20.91 -23.26 -28.07
CA ARG A 377 21.17 -24.70 -28.01
C ARG A 377 20.77 -25.30 -26.67
N LYS A 378 21.23 -24.70 -25.57
CA LYS A 378 20.93 -25.16 -24.22
C LYS A 378 19.42 -25.11 -23.93
N ALA A 379 18.73 -24.06 -24.39
CA ALA A 379 17.29 -23.94 -24.23
C ALA A 379 16.53 -25.00 -25.06
N ALA A 380 16.90 -25.21 -26.31
CA ALA A 380 16.29 -26.24 -27.16
C ALA A 380 16.45 -27.65 -26.60
N ILE A 381 17.64 -27.99 -26.09
CA ILE A 381 17.89 -29.27 -25.41
C ILE A 381 17.02 -29.39 -24.15
N SER A 382 16.99 -28.35 -23.31
CA SER A 382 16.23 -28.36 -22.05
C SER A 382 14.71 -28.47 -22.27
N LEU A 383 14.22 -27.95 -23.40
CA LEU A 383 12.82 -28.02 -23.81
C LEU A 383 12.48 -29.28 -24.62
N GLY A 384 13.47 -30.11 -24.98
CA GLY A 384 13.29 -31.24 -25.90
C GLY A 384 13.00 -30.84 -27.36
N PHE A 385 13.21 -29.57 -27.72
CA PHE A 385 12.92 -29.04 -29.06
C PHE A 385 14.09 -29.24 -30.02
N LEU A 386 14.46 -30.50 -30.27
CA LEU A 386 15.66 -30.84 -31.05
C LEU A 386 15.54 -30.49 -32.54
N GLU A 387 14.32 -30.51 -33.09
CA GLU A 387 14.05 -30.13 -34.49
C GLU A 387 14.46 -28.68 -34.79
N LEU A 388 14.38 -27.78 -33.79
CA LEU A 388 14.85 -26.41 -33.92
C LEU A 388 16.36 -26.33 -34.21
N LEU A 389 17.16 -27.23 -33.64
CA LEU A 389 18.60 -27.26 -33.87
C LEU A 389 18.95 -27.71 -35.28
N LEU A 390 18.21 -28.69 -35.80
CA LEU A 390 18.33 -29.15 -37.19
C LEU A 390 17.91 -28.04 -38.15
N ALA A 391 16.79 -27.38 -37.89
CA ALA A 391 16.31 -26.25 -38.69
C ALA A 391 17.32 -25.09 -38.68
N LEU A 392 17.90 -24.76 -37.52
CA LEU A 392 18.90 -23.70 -37.41
C LEU A 392 20.19 -24.04 -38.17
N ALA A 393 20.61 -25.31 -38.17
CA ALA A 393 21.76 -25.76 -38.96
C ALA A 393 21.52 -25.56 -40.46
N THR A 394 20.33 -25.93 -40.95
CA THR A 394 19.93 -25.70 -42.35
C THR A 394 19.91 -24.21 -42.70
N ILE A 395 19.46 -23.35 -41.78
CA ILE A 395 19.48 -21.89 -41.98
C ILE A 395 20.92 -21.38 -42.10
N PHE A 396 21.87 -21.87 -41.30
CA PHE A 396 23.27 -21.48 -41.41
C PHE A 396 23.91 -21.92 -42.73
N GLU A 397 23.57 -23.11 -43.23
CA GLU A 397 24.02 -23.56 -44.55
C GLU A 397 23.49 -22.66 -45.67
N GLN A 398 22.22 -22.28 -45.60
CA GLN A 398 21.62 -21.34 -46.56
C GLN A 398 22.28 -19.95 -46.48
N GLU A 399 22.52 -19.43 -45.28
CA GLU A 399 23.19 -18.14 -45.11
C GLU A 399 24.62 -18.18 -45.66
N CYS A 400 25.35 -19.29 -45.44
CA CYS A 400 26.69 -19.52 -45.99
C CYS A 400 26.72 -19.48 -47.53
N LEU A 401 25.70 -20.03 -48.19
CA LEU A 401 25.57 -19.99 -49.65
C LEU A 401 25.20 -18.60 -50.19
N SER A 402 24.54 -17.79 -49.36
CA SER A 402 24.07 -16.43 -49.71
C SER A 402 25.06 -15.30 -49.38
N LEU A 403 26.28 -15.65 -48.93
CA LEU A 403 27.29 -14.66 -48.54
C LEU A 403 27.73 -13.79 -49.75
N PRO A 404 27.74 -12.45 -49.62
CA PRO A 404 28.31 -11.57 -50.63
C PRO A 404 29.80 -11.85 -50.88
N GLY A 405 30.28 -11.66 -52.11
CA GLY A 405 31.69 -11.90 -52.47
C GLY A 405 32.74 -11.03 -51.75
N ASN A 406 32.30 -10.03 -50.97
CA ASN A 406 33.16 -9.14 -50.17
C ASN A 406 33.25 -9.54 -48.69
N VAL A 407 32.65 -10.67 -48.28
CA VAL A 407 32.67 -11.13 -46.88
C VAL A 407 33.97 -11.87 -46.56
N HIS A 408 34.48 -11.67 -45.34
CA HIS A 408 35.68 -12.34 -44.85
C HIS A 408 35.54 -13.88 -44.91
N PRO A 409 36.55 -14.62 -45.39
CA PRO A 409 36.47 -16.06 -45.61
C PRO A 409 36.17 -16.87 -44.33
N ASP A 410 36.61 -16.37 -43.18
CA ASP A 410 36.30 -16.97 -41.86
C ASP A 410 34.78 -17.04 -41.58
N CYS A 411 33.96 -16.15 -42.14
CA CYS A 411 32.50 -16.18 -41.94
C CYS A 411 31.88 -17.51 -42.42
N ALA A 412 32.27 -17.96 -43.62
CA ALA A 412 31.81 -19.22 -44.18
C ALA A 412 32.29 -20.43 -43.36
N VAL A 413 33.55 -20.39 -42.91
CA VAL A 413 34.16 -21.45 -42.08
C VAL A 413 33.44 -21.59 -40.74
N GLN A 414 33.17 -20.47 -40.05
CA GLN A 414 32.48 -20.47 -38.76
C GLN A 414 31.01 -20.92 -38.89
N LEU A 415 30.29 -20.48 -39.93
CA LEU A 415 28.90 -20.88 -40.16
C LEU A 415 28.79 -22.37 -40.48
N HIS A 416 29.67 -22.89 -41.33
CA HIS A 416 29.69 -24.30 -41.68
C HIS A 416 30.04 -25.17 -40.46
N HIS A 417 31.05 -24.78 -39.68
CA HIS A 417 31.39 -25.45 -38.41
C HIS A 417 30.20 -25.46 -37.43
N ALA A 418 29.52 -24.33 -37.24
CA ALA A 418 28.36 -24.25 -36.36
C ALA A 418 27.21 -25.16 -36.81
N ALA A 419 26.93 -25.23 -38.12
CA ALA A 419 25.90 -26.11 -38.69
C ALA A 419 26.21 -27.60 -38.47
N GLU A 420 27.44 -28.02 -38.76
CA GLU A 420 27.90 -29.40 -38.56
C GLU A 420 27.83 -29.84 -37.09
N VAL A 421 28.27 -28.96 -36.18
CA VAL A 421 28.26 -29.25 -34.74
C VAL A 421 26.83 -29.34 -34.19
N LEU A 422 25.88 -28.54 -34.71
CA LEU A 422 24.46 -28.63 -34.33
C LEU A 422 23.79 -29.93 -34.77
N LYS A 423 24.21 -30.52 -35.90
CA LYS A 423 23.64 -31.78 -36.43
C LYS A 423 24.13 -33.04 -35.69
N LYS A 424 25.28 -32.98 -35.02
CA LYS A 424 25.88 -34.13 -34.32
C LYS A 424 25.11 -34.47 -33.03
N THR A 425 24.61 -35.70 -32.95
CA THR A 425 23.90 -36.26 -31.79
C THR A 425 24.74 -36.32 -30.51
N GLN A 426 26.07 -36.41 -30.63
CA GLN A 426 27.01 -36.40 -29.49
C GLN A 426 27.06 -35.05 -28.75
N ASN A 427 26.51 -33.98 -29.33
CA ASN A 427 26.53 -32.63 -28.77
C ASN A 427 25.20 -32.23 -28.08
N GLN A 428 24.34 -33.22 -27.81
CA GLN A 428 23.05 -33.03 -27.14
C GLN A 428 23.17 -32.91 -25.61
N ASP A 429 24.38 -32.96 -25.05
CA ASP A 429 24.60 -32.59 -23.65
C ASP A 429 24.45 -31.06 -23.46
N ALA A 430 23.65 -30.66 -22.48
CA ALA A 430 23.47 -29.26 -22.09
C ALA A 430 24.76 -28.61 -21.57
N LYS A 431 25.74 -29.40 -21.12
CA LYS A 431 27.07 -28.93 -20.65
C LYS A 431 28.06 -28.69 -21.77
N PHE A 432 27.84 -29.28 -22.96
CA PHE A 432 28.70 -29.06 -24.10
C PHE A 432 28.71 -27.58 -24.50
N VAL A 433 29.81 -27.03 -25.02
CA VAL A 433 29.86 -25.64 -25.48
C VAL A 433 30.49 -25.64 -26.86
N ILE A 434 29.76 -25.11 -27.85
CA ILE A 434 30.27 -24.93 -29.19
C ILE A 434 31.29 -23.79 -29.14
N THR A 435 32.54 -24.10 -29.41
CA THR A 435 33.64 -23.14 -29.50
C THR A 435 33.87 -22.71 -30.95
N PRO A 436 34.38 -21.49 -31.19
CA PRO A 436 34.80 -21.05 -32.52
C PRO A 436 35.82 -21.98 -33.14
N TYR A 437 35.77 -22.13 -34.45
CA TYR A 437 36.81 -22.83 -35.19
C TYR A 437 38.06 -21.94 -35.25
N VAL A 438 39.23 -22.50 -34.94
CA VAL A 438 40.49 -21.73 -35.03
C VAL A 438 41.00 -21.81 -36.45
N ALA A 439 40.65 -20.81 -37.27
CA ALA A 439 41.18 -20.70 -38.62
C ALA A 439 42.45 -19.83 -38.63
N ASN A 440 43.51 -20.30 -39.28
CA ASN A 440 44.80 -19.60 -39.41
C ASN A 440 44.74 -18.48 -40.46
N TYR A 441 43.81 -17.52 -40.33
CA TYR A 441 43.72 -16.36 -41.23
C TYR A 441 44.35 -15.08 -40.63
N ASN A 442 44.82 -15.10 -39.38
CA ASN A 442 45.43 -13.94 -38.71
C ASN A 442 46.93 -13.71 -39.04
N ASN A 443 47.47 -14.37 -40.07
CA ASN A 443 48.88 -14.25 -40.49
C ASN A 443 49.04 -13.86 -41.98
N LEU A 444 48.06 -13.19 -42.58
CA LEU A 444 48.14 -12.64 -43.94
C LEU A 444 47.77 -11.15 -43.95
#